data_AF-A0A3C1UH76-F1
#
_entry.id   AF-A0A3C1UH76-F1
#
_cell.length_a   1.000
_cell.length_b   1.000
_cell.length_c   1.000
_cell.angle_alpha   90.00
_cell.angle_beta   90.00
_cell.angle_gamma   90.00
#
_symmetry.space_group_name_H-M   'P 1'
#
loop_
_entity.id
_entity.type
_entity.pdbx_description
1 polymer ?
#
loop_
_entity_poly.entity_id
_entity_poly.type
_entity_poly.pdbx_seq_one_letter_code
_entity_poly.pdbx_strand_id
1 'polypeptide(L)'
;MLTKFQGLHAWKLFHGISHHSTTNLLYKESAALFAKIVRENLSLGTYTLLDMGSHKGELLQDLVSELNGYTLHTIAIDLNEEDLMENSAQRKIKADLGQIPIEDKSVDIDVARYVI
;
A
#
# COMPACT_ATOMS: atom_id res chain seq x y z
N MET A 1 3.69 -46.07 17.37
CA MET A 1 2.94 -45.01 16.68
C MET A 1 3.97 -44.02 16.15
N LEU A 2 4.25 -44.04 14.84
CA LEU A 2 5.29 -43.19 14.22
C LEU A 2 4.69 -41.84 13.85
N THR A 3 5.09 -40.79 14.56
CA THR A 3 4.75 -39.40 14.26
C THR A 3 5.38 -39.04 12.91
N LYS A 4 4.56 -38.87 11.86
CA LYS A 4 5.03 -38.32 10.59
C LYS A 4 5.34 -36.84 10.81
N PHE A 5 6.62 -36.47 10.79
CA PHE A 5 7.03 -35.07 10.75
C PHE A 5 6.62 -34.47 9.40
N GLN A 6 5.46 -33.81 9.36
CA GLN A 6 5.08 -32.98 8.21
C GLN A 6 6.05 -31.80 8.10
N GLY A 7 6.53 -31.50 6.89
CA GLY A 7 7.39 -30.35 6.61
C GLY A 7 8.90 -30.61 6.56
N LEU A 8 9.38 -31.83 6.88
CA LEU A 8 10.82 -32.17 6.92
C LEU A 8 11.57 -31.94 5.57
N HIS A 9 10.82 -31.80 4.48
CA HIS A 9 11.35 -31.58 3.13
C HIS A 9 10.67 -30.41 2.40
N ALA A 10 9.96 -29.52 3.11
CA ALA A 10 9.29 -28.38 2.48
C ALA A 10 10.27 -27.48 1.70
N TRP A 11 11.50 -27.33 2.20
CA TRP A 11 12.57 -26.60 1.51
C TRP A 11 12.99 -27.20 0.16
N LYS A 12 12.74 -28.50 -0.08
CA LYS A 12 12.96 -29.16 -1.38
C LYS A 12 11.80 -28.94 -2.36
N LEU A 13 10.62 -28.56 -1.88
CA LEU A 13 9.42 -28.33 -2.71
C LEU A 13 9.21 -26.84 -3.03
N PHE A 14 9.66 -25.94 -2.15
CA PHE A 14 9.55 -24.49 -2.30
C PHE A 14 10.91 -23.82 -2.51
N HIS A 15 11.78 -24.41 -3.33
CA HIS A 15 12.99 -23.73 -3.78
C HIS A 15 12.75 -23.01 -5.11
N GLY A 16 12.49 -21.71 -5.03
CA GLY A 16 12.52 -20.82 -6.17
C GLY A 16 13.16 -19.54 -5.69
N ILE A 17 14.28 -19.14 -6.30
CA ILE A 17 14.76 -17.77 -6.13
C ILE A 17 13.77 -16.91 -6.93
N SER A 18 12.74 -16.42 -6.25
CA SER A 18 11.92 -15.37 -6.81
C SER A 18 12.80 -14.12 -6.87
N HIS A 19 13.11 -13.67 -8.07
CA HIS A 19 13.80 -12.39 -8.29
C HIS A 19 12.91 -11.18 -7.90
N HIS A 20 11.66 -11.44 -7.49
CA HIS A 20 10.77 -10.46 -6.89
C HIS A 20 10.49 -10.87 -5.45
N SER A 21 10.76 -9.99 -4.50
CA SER A 21 10.34 -10.21 -3.11
C SER A 21 8.82 -10.42 -3.08
N THR A 22 8.35 -11.41 -2.33
CA THR A 22 6.93 -11.73 -2.16
C THR A 22 6.08 -10.50 -1.83
N THR A 23 6.69 -9.49 -1.19
CA THR A 23 6.10 -8.19 -0.92
C THR A 23 5.63 -7.46 -2.19
N ASN A 24 6.43 -7.44 -3.26
CA ASN A 24 6.09 -6.73 -4.51
C ASN A 24 4.90 -7.37 -5.23
N LEU A 25 4.75 -8.69 -5.16
CA LEU A 25 3.59 -9.38 -5.71
C LEU A 25 2.31 -8.99 -4.97
N LEU A 26 2.37 -8.97 -3.63
CA LEU A 26 1.21 -8.65 -2.80
C LEU A 26 0.79 -7.17 -2.90
N TYR A 27 1.74 -6.24 -2.99
CA TYR A 27 1.44 -4.81 -3.17
C TYR A 27 0.79 -4.55 -4.53
N LYS A 28 1.34 -5.13 -5.60
CA LYS A 28 0.80 -4.98 -6.94
C LYS A 28 -0.62 -5.53 -7.09
N GLU A 29 -0.90 -6.70 -6.50
CA GLU A 29 -2.26 -7.27 -6.49
C GLU A 29 -3.24 -6.37 -5.72
N SER A 30 -2.81 -5.80 -4.59
CA SER A 30 -3.63 -4.88 -3.79
C SER A 30 -3.88 -3.56 -4.54
N ALA A 31 -2.85 -3.00 -5.17
CA ALA A 31 -2.93 -1.78 -5.97
C ALA A 31 -3.90 -1.95 -7.15
N ALA A 32 -3.83 -3.06 -7.87
CA ALA A 32 -4.75 -3.34 -8.98
C ALA A 32 -6.22 -3.44 -8.51
N LEU A 33 -6.46 -4.08 -7.36
CA LEU A 33 -7.79 -4.16 -6.75
C LEU A 33 -8.31 -2.77 -6.35
N PHE A 34 -7.51 -1.97 -5.65
CA PHE A 34 -7.89 -0.62 -5.24
C PHE A 34 -8.12 0.30 -6.45
N ALA A 35 -7.26 0.23 -7.46
CA ALA A 35 -7.43 1.00 -8.68
C ALA A 35 -8.72 0.65 -9.41
N LYS A 36 -9.10 -0.64 -9.43
CA LYS A 36 -10.39 -1.07 -9.99
C LYS A 36 -11.56 -0.41 -9.24
N ILE A 37 -11.56 -0.47 -7.92
CA ILE A 37 -12.62 0.13 -7.09
C ILE A 37 -12.73 1.63 -7.35
N VAL A 38 -11.60 2.36 -7.39
CA VAL A 38 -11.58 3.79 -7.70
C VAL A 38 -12.18 4.06 -9.08
N ARG A 39 -11.79 3.32 -10.12
CA ARG A 39 -12.32 3.51 -11.48
C ARG A 39 -13.82 3.21 -11.61
N GLU A 40 -14.33 2.28 -10.81
CA GLU A 40 -15.76 1.94 -10.79
C GLU A 40 -16.63 2.99 -10.10
N ASN A 41 -16.05 3.80 -9.21
CA ASN A 41 -16.79 4.75 -8.38
C ASN A 41 -16.51 6.22 -8.70
N LEU A 42 -15.38 6.53 -9.32
CA LEU A 42 -14.94 7.90 -9.61
C LEU A 42 -14.62 8.05 -11.09
N SER A 43 -15.18 9.10 -11.70
CA SER A 43 -14.78 9.53 -13.05
C SER A 43 -13.36 10.07 -13.04
N LEU A 44 -12.69 10.08 -14.20
CA LEU A 44 -11.40 10.76 -14.36
C LEU A 44 -11.49 12.22 -13.88
N GLY A 45 -10.46 12.67 -13.17
CA GLY A 45 -10.45 13.98 -12.53
C GLY A 45 -9.23 14.17 -11.63
N THR A 46 -9.31 15.23 -10.83
CA THR A 46 -8.30 15.57 -9.82
C THR A 46 -8.82 15.21 -8.44
N TYR A 47 -8.05 14.46 -7.66
CA TYR A 47 -8.44 13.96 -6.35
C TYR A 47 -7.27 13.98 -5.37
N THR A 48 -7.59 14.01 -4.08
CA THR A 48 -6.64 13.82 -2.98
C THR A 48 -6.68 12.36 -2.52
N LEU A 49 -5.52 11.69 -2.57
CA LEU A 49 -5.34 10.31 -2.15
C LEU A 49 -4.49 10.26 -0.88
N LEU A 50 -5.05 9.72 0.19
CA LEU A 50 -4.38 9.48 1.46
C LEU A 50 -4.02 7.99 1.61
N ASP A 51 -2.76 7.69 1.86
CA ASP A 51 -2.27 6.37 2.25
C ASP A 51 -1.94 6.35 3.74
N MET A 52 -2.69 5.55 4.51
CA MET A 52 -2.56 5.41 5.96
C MET A 52 -1.62 4.26 6.32
N GLY A 53 -0.62 4.54 7.16
CA GLY A 53 0.49 3.63 7.46
C GLY A 53 1.27 3.28 6.19
N SER A 54 1.64 4.33 5.46
CA SER A 54 2.18 4.26 4.11
C SER A 54 3.60 3.69 4.05
N HIS A 55 4.32 3.61 5.17
CA HIS A 55 5.72 3.17 5.22
C HIS A 55 6.54 3.91 4.14
N LYS A 56 7.29 3.17 3.31
CA LYS A 56 8.10 3.66 2.18
C LYS A 56 7.29 3.93 0.91
N GLY A 57 5.98 3.71 0.92
CA GLY A 57 5.07 4.09 -0.16
C GLY A 57 5.00 3.12 -1.33
N GLU A 58 5.37 1.85 -1.14
CA GLU A 58 5.32 0.84 -2.21
C GLU A 58 3.90 0.68 -2.78
N LEU A 59 2.90 0.59 -1.90
CA LEU A 59 1.49 0.53 -2.30
C LEU A 59 1.05 1.79 -3.03
N LEU A 60 1.35 2.97 -2.46
CA LEU A 60 0.98 4.26 -3.04
C LEU A 60 1.57 4.42 -4.45
N GLN A 61 2.83 4.04 -4.64
CA GLN A 61 3.50 4.11 -5.94
C GLN A 61 2.83 3.19 -6.96
N ASP A 62 2.58 1.94 -6.61
CA ASP A 62 1.91 0.98 -7.49
C ASP A 62 0.48 1.45 -7.82
N LEU A 63 -0.26 1.98 -6.84
CA LEU A 63 -1.62 2.47 -7.01
C LEU A 63 -1.68 3.71 -7.92
N VAL A 64 -0.78 4.67 -7.74
CA VAL A 64 -0.66 5.83 -8.63
C VAL A 64 -0.34 5.39 -10.05
N SER A 65 0.54 4.39 -10.22
CA SER A 65 0.87 3.85 -11.54
C SER A 65 -0.30 3.11 -12.19
N GLU A 66 -1.19 2.49 -11.41
CA GLU A 66 -2.41 1.90 -11.93
C GLU A 66 -3.43 2.99 -12.32
N LEU A 67 -3.57 4.03 -11.51
CA LEU A 67 -4.54 5.13 -11.73
C LEU A 67 -4.07 6.16 -12.78
N ASN A 68 -3.46 5.69 -13.87
CA ASN A 68 -3.11 6.54 -15.02
C ASN A 68 -4.34 7.26 -15.57
N GLY A 69 -4.21 8.57 -15.78
CA GLY A 69 -5.28 9.46 -16.25
C GLY A 69 -5.99 10.22 -15.13
N TYR A 70 -5.81 9.84 -13.88
CA TYR A 70 -6.19 10.65 -12.72
C TYR A 70 -5.07 11.63 -12.38
N THR A 71 -5.42 12.81 -11.88
CA THR A 71 -4.45 13.71 -11.23
C THR A 71 -4.58 13.53 -9.72
N LEU A 72 -3.57 12.94 -9.09
CA LEU A 72 -3.62 12.59 -7.67
C LEU A 72 -2.72 13.49 -6.85
N HIS A 73 -3.31 14.13 -5.83
CA HIS A 73 -2.60 14.81 -4.77
C HIS A 73 -2.37 13.84 -3.62
N THR A 74 -1.12 13.37 -3.47
CA THR A 74 -0.82 12.24 -2.58
C THR A 74 -0.38 12.69 -1.20
N ILE A 75 -0.97 12.09 -0.18
CA ILE A 75 -0.65 12.28 1.24
C ILE A 75 -0.27 10.92 1.82
N ALA A 76 0.87 10.83 2.50
CA ALA A 76 1.28 9.64 3.24
C ALA A 76 1.29 9.95 4.75
N ILE A 77 0.68 9.06 5.55
CA ILE A 77 0.80 9.07 7.02
C ILE A 77 1.53 7.82 7.47
N ASP A 78 2.49 7.98 8.38
CA ASP A 78 3.08 6.88 9.13
C ASP A 78 3.62 7.37 10.49
N LEU A 79 3.85 6.46 11.43
CA LEU A 79 4.55 6.76 12.68
C LEU A 79 6.07 6.84 12.47
N ASN A 80 6.60 6.08 11.50
CA ASN A 80 8.02 6.03 11.19
C ASN A 80 8.42 7.14 10.21
N GLU A 81 9.14 8.12 10.72
CA GLU A 81 9.65 9.25 9.94
C GLU A 81 10.70 8.83 8.91
N GLU A 82 11.52 7.81 9.22
CA GLU A 82 12.57 7.33 8.32
C GLU A 82 11.96 6.72 7.05
N ASP A 83 10.92 5.91 7.19
CA ASP A 83 10.22 5.32 6.05
C ASP A 83 9.51 6.39 5.21
N LEU A 84 8.91 7.40 5.86
CA LEU A 84 8.29 8.52 5.16
C LEU A 84 9.30 9.34 4.34
N MET A 85 10.56 9.43 4.76
CA MET A 85 11.58 10.13 3.95
C MET A 85 11.79 9.44 2.61
N GLU A 86 11.73 8.10 2.56
CA GLU A 86 11.84 7.30 1.33
C GLU A 86 10.56 7.31 0.49
N ASN A 87 9.42 7.66 1.10
CA ASN A 87 8.12 7.70 0.43
C ASN A 87 8.06 8.76 -0.68
N SER A 88 7.34 8.48 -1.77
CA SER A 88 7.22 9.39 -2.91
C SER A 88 6.00 10.34 -2.85
N ALA A 89 5.21 10.28 -1.78
CA ALA A 89 4.05 11.15 -1.59
C ALA A 89 4.43 12.64 -1.59
N GLN A 90 3.55 13.48 -2.15
CA GLN A 90 3.74 14.93 -2.22
C GLN A 90 3.70 15.59 -0.85
N ARG A 91 2.84 15.09 0.03
CA ARG A 91 2.75 15.51 1.43
C ARG A 91 2.97 14.29 2.33
N LYS A 92 3.82 14.46 3.34
CA LYS A 92 4.17 13.41 4.31
C LYS A 92 3.86 13.91 5.71
N ILE A 93 3.21 13.09 6.51
CA ILE A 93 2.75 13.47 7.84
C ILE A 93 3.15 12.36 8.79
N LYS A 94 4.00 12.70 9.77
CA LYS A 94 4.29 11.80 10.89
C LYS A 94 3.16 11.90 11.91
N ALA A 95 2.32 10.89 12.01
CA ALA A 95 1.20 10.90 12.95
C ALA A 95 0.74 9.49 13.32
N ASP A 96 0.13 9.37 14.50
CA ASP A 96 -0.63 8.20 14.92
C ASP A 96 -2.01 8.22 14.24
N LEU A 97 -2.46 7.08 13.71
CA LEU A 97 -3.75 6.99 13.01
C LEU A 97 -4.96 7.19 13.95
N GLY A 98 -4.79 7.07 15.26
CA GLY A 98 -5.78 7.47 16.25
C GLY A 98 -5.94 8.99 16.40
N GLN A 99 -5.00 9.78 15.88
CA GLN A 99 -5.01 11.25 15.89
C GLN A 99 -4.45 11.82 14.58
N ILE A 100 -5.20 11.66 13.50
CA ILE A 100 -4.80 12.14 12.17
C ILE A 100 -4.96 13.68 12.08
N PRO A 101 -3.89 14.46 11.81
CA PRO A 101 -3.95 15.92 11.72
C PRO A 101 -4.37 16.37 10.31
N ILE A 102 -5.52 15.90 9.84
CA ILE A 102 -6.11 16.25 8.55
C ILE A 102 -7.50 16.85 8.80
N GLU A 103 -7.87 17.83 7.97
CA GLU A 103 -9.18 18.48 8.06
C GLU A 103 -10.29 17.54 7.57
N ASP A 104 -11.45 17.61 8.22
CA ASP A 104 -12.62 16.83 7.80
C ASP A 104 -12.97 17.09 6.33
N LYS A 105 -13.22 16.01 5.59
CA LYS A 105 -13.61 16.03 4.15
C LYS A 105 -12.55 16.64 3.22
N SER A 106 -11.29 16.72 3.64
CA SER A 106 -10.20 17.21 2.77
C SER A 106 -9.57 16.13 1.89
N VAL A 107 -10.07 14.90 1.93
CA VAL A 107 -9.53 13.74 1.22
C VAL A 107 -10.67 13.07 0.44
N ASP A 108 -10.41 12.72 -0.81
CA ASP A 108 -11.40 12.08 -1.70
C ASP A 108 -11.28 10.55 -1.67
N ILE A 109 -10.06 10.04 -1.52
CA ILE A 109 -9.73 8.62 -1.50
C ILE A 109 -8.80 8.35 -0.33
N ASP A 110 -9.17 7.42 0.54
CA ASP A 110 -8.32 6.88 1.58
C ASP A 110 -8.04 5.39 1.36
N VAL A 111 -6.79 4.98 1.56
CA VAL A 111 -6.39 3.58 1.53
C VAL A 111 -5.64 3.24 2.82
N ALA A 112 -5.90 2.05 3.34
CA ALA A 112 -5.31 1.54 4.56
C ALA A 112 -5.06 0.03 4.39
N ARG A 113 -3.81 -0.40 4.50
CA ARG A 113 -3.45 -1.82 4.33
C ARG A 113 -2.52 -2.28 5.45
N TYR A 114 -3.01 -3.22 6.27
CA TYR A 114 -2.31 -3.77 7.44
C TYR A 114 -2.03 -2.78 8.58
N VAL A 115 -2.91 -1.78 8.73
CA VAL A 115 -2.70 -0.64 9.65
C VAL A 115 -3.88 -0.42 10.62
N ILE A 116 -4.90 -1.31 10.58
CA ILE A 116 -6.13 -1.26 11.39
C ILE A 116 -6.20 -2.49 12.30
#